data_AF-A0A3E0L6B0-F1
#
_entry.id   AF-A0A3E0L6B0-F1
#
_cell.length_a   1.000
_cell.length_b   1.000
_cell.length_c   1.000
_cell.angle_alpha   90.00
_cell.angle_beta   90.00
_cell.angle_gamma   90.00
#
_symmetry.space_group_name_H-M   'P 1'
#
loop_
_entity.id
_entity.type
_entity.pdbx_description
1 polymer ?
#
loop_
_entity_poly.entity_id
_entity_poly.type
_entity_poly.pdbx_seq_one_letter_code
_entity_poly.pdbx_strand_id
1 'polypeptide(L)' 'MPLADYQAEHLFLLVGENPLPNYVAARTLLTQGGKVYFVYSHRTTEQKSLLKKELENDAIKNFDYVDLGNDESNATR' A
#
# COMPACT_ATOMS: atom_id res chain seq x y z
N MET A 1 -9.81 -20.99 -8.93
CA MET A 1 -9.95 -20.49 -7.54
C MET A 1 -10.50 -19.08 -7.61
N PRO A 2 -11.54 -18.72 -6.83
CA PRO A 2 -12.05 -17.36 -6.75
C PRO A 2 -11.00 -16.39 -6.17
N LEU A 3 -11.08 -15.11 -6.56
CA LEU A 3 -10.17 -14.06 -6.07
C LEU A 3 -10.24 -13.89 -4.54
N ALA A 4 -11.39 -14.22 -3.94
CA ALA A 4 -11.62 -14.19 -2.51
C ALA A 4 -10.61 -15.05 -1.71
N ASP A 5 -10.12 -16.15 -2.30
CA ASP A 5 -9.16 -17.05 -1.64
C ASP A 5 -7.77 -16.41 -1.47
N TYR A 6 -7.50 -15.32 -2.18
CA TYR A 6 -6.23 -14.60 -2.17
C TYR A 6 -6.30 -13.26 -1.46
N GLN A 7 -7.45 -12.91 -0.87
CA GLN A 7 -7.57 -11.68 -0.10
C GLN A 7 -6.88 -11.82 1.27
N ALA A 8 -6.28 -10.74 1.73
CA ALA A 8 -5.54 -10.65 2.97
C ALA A 8 -6.18 -9.64 3.92
N GLU A 9 -6.18 -9.98 5.21
CA GLU A 9 -6.57 -9.06 6.29
C GLU A 9 -5.50 -7.99 6.55
N HIS A 10 -4.24 -8.30 6.23
CA HIS A 10 -3.09 -7.41 6.38
C HIS A 10 -2.34 -7.33 5.06
N LEU A 11 -2.39 -6.18 4.40
CA LEU A 11 -1.76 -5.97 3.09
C LEU A 11 -0.64 -4.95 3.19
N PHE A 12 0.59 -5.39 2.96
CA PHE A 12 1.76 -4.51 2.88
C PHE A 12 1.93 -4.01 1.45
N LEU A 13 1.95 -2.69 1.28
CA LEU A 13 2.14 -2.03 -0.01
C LEU A 13 3.49 -1.30 -0.01
N LEU A 14 4.46 -1.86 -0.74
CA LEU A 14 5.71 -1.20 -1.06
C LEU A 14 5.42 -0.06 -2.04
N VAL A 15 5.41 1.17 -1.55
CA VAL A 15 5.08 2.35 -2.33
C VAL A 15 6.30 2.74 -3.16
N GLY A 16 6.21 2.57 -4.48
CA GLY A 16 7.19 3.04 -5.44
C GLY A 16 6.79 4.38 -6.08
N GLU A 17 7.57 4.81 -7.07
CA GLU A 17 7.27 6.02 -7.85
C GLU A 17 5.93 5.93 -8.62
N ASN A 18 5.53 4.71 -8.99
CA ASN A 18 4.22 4.44 -9.58
C ASN A 18 3.30 3.72 -8.57
N PRO A 19 2.32 4.41 -7.97
CA PRO A 19 1.41 3.82 -6.99
C PRO A 19 0.23 3.05 -7.62
N LEU A 20 0.08 3.05 -8.96
CA LEU A 20 -1.04 2.36 -9.61
C LEU A 20 -1.11 0.86 -9.29
N PRO A 21 0.00 0.09 -9.29
CA PRO A 21 -0.04 -1.31 -8.88
C PRO A 21 -0.48 -1.47 -7.42
N ASN A 22 -0.08 -0.57 -6.53
CA ASN A 22 -0.50 -0.59 -5.13
C ASN A 22 -2.00 -0.33 -4.98
N TYR A 23 -2.55 0.60 -5.77
CA TYR A 23 -3.99 0.88 -5.78
C TYR A 23 -4.81 -0.33 -6.21
N VAL A 24 -4.41 -0.98 -7.33
CA VAL A 24 -5.08 -2.19 -7.81
C VAL A 24 -4.98 -3.32 -6.79
N ALA A 25 -3.81 -3.52 -6.18
CA ALA A 25 -3.61 -4.52 -5.14
C ALA A 25 -4.53 -4.28 -3.93
N ALA A 26 -4.59 -3.05 -3.41
CA ALA A 26 -5.46 -2.70 -2.29
C ALA A 26 -6.94 -2.99 -2.56
N ARG A 27 -7.41 -2.70 -3.77
CA ARG A 27 -8.81 -2.93 -4.15
C ARG A 27 -9.18 -4.39 -4.38
N THR A 28 -8.20 -5.22 -4.75
CA THR A 28 -8.47 -6.59 -5.19
C THR A 28 -8.12 -7.62 -4.14
N LEU A 29 -7.04 -7.36 -3.39
CA LEU A 29 -6.44 -8.30 -2.44
C LEU A 29 -6.73 -7.94 -0.98
N LEU A 30 -7.37 -6.82 -0.66
CA LEU A 30 -7.75 -6.51 0.72
C LEU A 30 -9.12 -7.10 1.04
N THR A 31 -9.24 -7.79 2.18
CA THR A 31 -10.55 -8.19 2.70
C THR A 31 -11.35 -6.97 3.17
N GLN A 32 -12.67 -7.11 3.28
CA GLN A 32 -13.51 -6.07 3.86
C GLN A 32 -13.08 -5.77 5.31
N GLY A 33 -12.73 -4.52 5.60
CA GLY A 33 -12.25 -4.10 6.93
C GLY A 33 -10.77 -4.42 7.19
N GLY A 34 -10.08 -5.06 6.24
CA GLY A 34 -8.65 -5.33 6.30
C GLY A 34 -7.82 -4.04 6.43
N LYS A 35 -6.57 -4.21 6.85
CA LYS A 35 -5.62 -3.13 7.10
C LYS A 35 -4.55 -3.07 6.02
N VAL A 36 -4.29 -1.87 5.51
CA VAL A 36 -3.19 -1.58 4.60
C VAL A 36 -2.01 -0.98 5.36
N TYR A 37 -0.82 -1.54 5.16
CA TYR A 37 0.43 -0.99 5.67
C TYR A 37 1.20 -0.37 4.50
N PHE A 38 1.35 0.96 4.53
CA PHE A 38 2.18 1.65 3.54
C PHE A 38 3.64 1.52 3.96
N VAL A 39 4.42 0.80 3.17
CA VAL A 39 5.88 0.73 3.31
C VAL A 39 6.47 1.73 2.32
N TYR A 40 7.06 2.82 2.81
CA TYR A 40 7.52 3.92 1.95
C TYR A 40 8.83 4.51 2.47
N SER A 41 9.58 5.14 1.58
CA SER A 41 10.73 5.98 1.90
C SER A 41 10.35 7.46 1.84
N HIS A 42 11.22 8.35 2.34
CA HIS A 42 11.02 9.80 2.21
C HIS A 42 10.76 10.24 0.75
N ARG A 43 11.44 9.61 -0.23
CA ARG A 43 11.28 9.89 -1.67
C ARG A 43 9.87 9.59 -2.20
N THR A 44 9.14 8.70 -1.55
CA THR A 44 7.82 8.20 -1.99
C THR A 44 6.65 8.71 -1.13
N THR A 45 6.91 9.72 -0.29
CA THR A 45 5.93 10.28 0.65
C THR A 45 4.70 10.88 -0.06
N GLU A 46 4.92 11.54 -1.20
CA GLU A 46 3.85 12.14 -1.99
C GLU A 46 2.96 11.07 -2.62
N GLN A 47 3.57 10.05 -3.25
CA GLN A 47 2.88 8.91 -3.86
C GLN A 47 2.05 8.16 -2.82
N LYS A 48 2.61 7.93 -1.63
CA LYS A 48 1.89 7.33 -0.50
C LYS A 48 0.66 8.16 -0.12
N SER A 49 0.78 9.49 -0.15
CA SER A 49 -0.30 10.40 0.29
C SER A 49 -1.42 10.47 -0.73
N LEU A 50 -1.09 10.51 -2.02
CA LEU A 50 -2.05 10.41 -3.12
C LEU A 50 -2.76 9.04 -3.11
N LEU A 51 -2.01 7.96 -2.98
CA LEU A 51 -2.57 6.61 -2.90
C LEU A 51 -3.55 6.48 -1.73
N LYS A 52 -3.16 6.94 -0.53
CA LYS A 52 -4.06 6.95 0.63
C LYS A 52 -5.37 7.67 0.33
N LYS A 53 -5.30 8.86 -0.28
CA LYS A 53 -6.49 9.66 -0.62
C LYS A 53 -7.42 8.88 -1.56
N GLU A 54 -6.89 8.23 -2.58
CA GLU A 54 -7.71 7.42 -3.49
C GLU A 54 -8.32 6.20 -2.82
N LEU A 55 -7.59 5.53 -1.92
CA LEU A 55 -8.15 4.41 -1.15
C LEU A 55 -9.24 4.86 -0.17
N GLU A 56 -9.13 6.07 0.39
CA GLU A 56 -10.20 6.66 1.22
C GLU A 56 -11.46 6.98 0.40
N ASN A 57 -11.32 7.43 -0.85
CA ASN A 57 -12.43 7.62 -1.77
C ASN A 57 -13.16 6.29 -2.04
N ASP A 58 -12.43 5.17 -2.04
CA ASP A 58 -12.97 3.81 -2.17
C ASP A 58 -13.42 3.19 -0.82
N ALA A 59 -13.57 4.01 0.21
CA ALA A 59 -14.01 3.62 1.56
C ALA A 59 -13.08 2.65 2.31
N ILE A 60 -11.83 2.47 1.86
CA ILE A 60 -10.78 1.81 2.65
C ILE A 60 -10.21 2.86 3.62
N LYS A 61 -10.22 2.56 4.92
CA LYS A 61 -9.89 3.56 5.96
C LYS A 61 -8.91 3.08 7.02
N ASN A 62 -8.55 1.79 7.00
CA ASN A 62 -7.69 1.19 8.00
C ASN A 62 -6.25 1.14 7.48
N PHE A 63 -5.43 2.09 7.95
CA PHE A 63 -4.07 2.30 7.45
C PHE A 63 -3.06 2.35 8.60
N ASP A 64 -1.88 1.78 8.34
CA ASP A 64 -0.67 1.96 9.15
C ASP A 64 0.52 2.30 8.24
N TYR A 65 1.61 2.77 8.86
CA TYR A 65 2.76 3.33 8.16
C TYR A 65 4.05 2.65 8.62
N VAL A 66 4.87 2.25 7.65
CA VAL A 66 6.21 1.71 7.84
C VAL A 66 7.16 2.61 7.05
N ASP A 67 7.80 3.53 7.76
CA ASP A 67 8.76 4.47 7.19
C ASP A 67 10.15 3.84 7.15
N LEU A 68 10.71 3.76 5.93
CA LEU A 68 12.05 3.22 5.66
C LEU A 68 13.14 4.30 5.63
N GLY A 69 12.79 5.56 5.90
CA GLY A 69 13.73 6.67 5.90
C GLY A 69 14.34 6.96 4.51
N ASN A 70 15.64 7.28 4.48
CA ASN A 70 16.32 7.79 3.28
C ASN A 70 16.92 6.71 2.36
N ASP A 71 17.23 5.49 2.82
CA ASP A 71 18.10 4.59 2.03
C ASP A 71 17.88 3.07 2.21
N GLU A 72 16.90 2.57 2.99
CA GLU A 72 16.70 1.11 3.16
C GLU A 72 16.02 0.39 1.98
N SER A 73 15.57 1.13 0.96
CA SER A 73 15.06 0.56 -0.30
C SER A 73 16.14 0.41 -1.38
N ASN A 74 17.36 0.89 -1.13
CA ASN A 74 18.47 0.69 -2.04
C ASN A 74 18.99 -0.74 -1.86
N ALA A 75 18.91 -1.55 -2.91
CA ALA A 75 19.69 -2.77 -3.01
C ALA A 75 21.17 -2.38 -3.16
N THR A 76 21.84 -2.04 -2.07
CA THR A 76 23.29 -1.85 -2.09
C THR A 76 23.93 -3.19 -2.41
N ARG A 77 24.58 -3.26 -3.57
CA ARG A 77 25.35 -4.39 -4.05
C ARG A 77 26.73 -4.41 -3.40
#